data_AF-A0A4R8W601-F1
#
_entry.id   AF-A0A4R8W601-F1
#
_cell.length_a   1.000
_cell.length_b   1.000
_cell.length_c   1.000
_cell.angle_alpha   90.00
_cell.angle_beta   90.00
_cell.angle_gamma   90.00
#
_symmetry.space_group_name_H-M   'P 1'
#
loop_
_entity.id
_entity.type
_entity.pdbx_description
1 polymer ?
#
loop_
_entity_poly.entity_id
_entity_poly.type
_entity_poly.pdbx_seq_one_letter_code
_entity_poly.pdbx_strand_id
1 'polypeptide(L)'
;MRTSPNRLVATVFGAVYLLVGLLGFAVTGGISFIATEGGLLLGLFAVNPLHNVAHLLIGAALLIAGLASVPAAKAVNTTIGAVYLLLGIVGFFIASTALNILALNTPDHFLHLASAIVLLGAGLATDKVVNRSHDRAATA
;
A
#
# COMPACT_ATOMS: atom_id res chain seq x y z
N MET A 1 11.17 -21.91 0.56
CA MET A 1 10.22 -20.98 1.21
C MET A 1 8.81 -21.44 0.86
N ARG A 2 8.01 -21.95 1.80
CA ARG A 2 6.58 -22.15 1.54
C ARG A 2 5.98 -20.76 1.25
N THR A 3 5.40 -20.57 0.08
CA THR A 3 4.89 -19.27 -0.39
C THR A 3 3.74 -18.83 0.51
N SER A 4 3.99 -17.91 1.43
CA SER A 4 2.94 -17.19 2.13
C SER A 4 2.44 -16.08 1.22
N PRO A 5 1.15 -16.05 0.83
CA PRO A 5 0.61 -14.97 0.00
C PRO A 5 0.86 -13.59 0.62
N ASN A 6 0.71 -13.48 1.95
CA ASN A 6 1.00 -12.24 2.68
C ASN A 6 2.43 -11.78 2.52
N ARG A 7 3.42 -12.68 2.68
CA ARG A 7 4.84 -12.33 2.50
C ARG A 7 5.16 -11.95 1.06
N LEU A 8 4.63 -12.70 0.10
CA LEU A 8 4.85 -12.42 -1.33
C LEU A 8 4.31 -11.04 -1.70
N VAL A 9 3.04 -10.76 -1.36
CA VAL A 9 2.39 -9.48 -1.64
C VAL A 9 3.16 -8.33 -0.97
N ALA A 10 3.48 -8.46 0.32
CA ALA A 10 4.23 -7.43 1.05
C ALA A 10 5.60 -7.15 0.44
N THR A 11 6.37 -8.19 0.10
CA THR A 11 7.70 -8.03 -0.52
C THR A 11 7.61 -7.38 -1.91
N VAL A 12 6.67 -7.82 -2.76
CA VAL A 12 6.52 -7.27 -4.12
C VAL A 12 6.05 -5.82 -4.07
N PHE A 13 4.98 -5.52 -3.34
CA PHE A 13 4.49 -4.15 -3.22
C PHE A 13 5.51 -3.25 -2.53
N GLY A 14 6.22 -3.76 -1.53
CA GLY A 14 7.30 -3.03 -0.87
C GLY A 14 8.39 -2.60 -1.84
N ALA A 15 8.87 -3.52 -2.68
CA ALA A 15 9.85 -3.21 -3.72
C ALA A 15 9.32 -2.20 -4.75
N VAL A 16 8.07 -2.35 -5.21
CA VAL A 16 7.44 -1.43 -6.16
C VAL A 16 7.32 -0.02 -5.57
N TYR A 17 6.83 0.13 -4.34
CA TYR A 17 6.69 1.44 -3.69
C TYR A 17 8.03 2.12 -3.43
N LEU A 18 9.07 1.36 -3.09
CA LEU A 18 10.43 1.91 -3.01
C LEU A 18 10.91 2.44 -4.36
N LEU A 19 10.73 1.68 -5.44
CA LEU A 19 11.11 2.12 -6.78
C LEU A 19 10.32 3.38 -7.20
N VAL A 20 9.01 3.39 -7.00
CA VAL A 20 8.15 4.54 -7.31
C VAL A 20 8.59 5.78 -6.51
N GLY A 21 8.83 5.65 -5.21
CA GLY A 21 9.30 6.75 -4.36
C GLY A 21 10.64 7.31 -4.82
N LEU A 22 11.59 6.44 -5.20
CA LEU A 22 12.90 6.86 -5.72
C LEU A 22 12.78 7.57 -7.09
N LEU A 23 12.03 6.98 -8.03
CA LEU A 23 11.85 7.56 -9.36
C LEU A 23 11.05 8.86 -9.31
N GLY A 24 10.13 9.01 -8.36
CA GLY A 24 9.37 10.23 -8.16
C GLY A 24 10.26 11.45 -7.92
N PHE A 25 11.39 11.29 -7.23
CA PHE A 25 12.32 12.41 -7.02
C PHE A 25 12.97 12.91 -8.32
N ALA A 26 13.01 12.10 -9.38
CA ALA A 26 13.50 12.53 -10.69
C ALA A 26 12.54 13.51 -11.40
N VAL A 27 11.25 13.53 -11.03
CA VAL A 27 10.22 14.40 -11.63
C VAL A 27 9.76 15.52 -10.70
N THR A 28 10.23 15.57 -9.45
CA THR A 28 9.84 16.59 -8.46
C THR A 28 10.92 17.64 -8.18
N GLY A 29 11.91 17.80 -9.06
CA GLY A 29 12.92 18.84 -8.94
C GLY A 29 12.30 20.24 -8.95
N GLY A 30 12.58 21.05 -7.93
CA GLY A 30 12.03 22.41 -7.80
C GLY A 30 10.58 22.50 -7.31
N ILE A 31 9.92 21.36 -7.03
CA ILE A 31 8.58 21.33 -6.45
C ILE A 31 8.69 21.45 -4.92
N SER A 32 7.88 22.32 -4.32
CA SER A 32 7.81 22.47 -2.85
C SER A 32 7.37 21.17 -2.17
N PHE A 33 7.88 20.92 -0.96
CA PHE A 33 7.71 19.62 -0.27
C PHE A 33 6.25 19.18 -0.13
N ILE A 34 5.35 20.11 0.19
CA ILE A 34 3.90 19.90 0.37
C ILE A 34 3.05 20.57 -0.73
N ALA A 35 3.62 20.75 -1.93
CA ALA A 35 2.89 21.36 -3.04
C ALA A 35 1.61 20.57 -3.34
N THR A 36 0.50 21.25 -3.63
CA THR A 36 -0.77 20.59 -3.99
C THR A 36 -0.82 20.14 -5.45
N GLU A 37 0.17 20.56 -6.24
CA GLU A 37 0.39 20.15 -7.61
C GLU A 37 1.77 19.50 -7.72
N GLY A 38 1.87 18.44 -8.53
CA GLY A 38 3.02 17.55 -8.57
C GLY A 38 3.62 17.38 -9.97
N GLY A 39 4.76 16.71 -10.01
CA GLY A 39 5.35 16.21 -11.25
C GLY A 39 4.67 14.92 -11.68
N LEU A 40 4.57 14.68 -12.98
CA LEU A 40 3.95 13.46 -13.51
C LEU A 40 4.97 12.34 -13.68
N LEU A 41 4.90 11.34 -12.80
CA LEU A 41 5.63 10.09 -12.95
C LEU A 41 4.94 9.22 -14.01
N LEU A 42 5.72 8.71 -14.96
CA LEU A 42 5.23 7.96 -16.14
C LEU A 42 4.21 8.75 -17.00
N GLY A 43 4.15 10.07 -16.86
CA GLY A 43 3.15 10.92 -17.52
C GLY A 43 1.72 10.76 -17.00
N LEU A 44 1.51 10.03 -15.89
CA LEU A 44 0.18 9.68 -15.38
C LEU A 44 -0.02 9.98 -13.90
N PHE A 45 0.93 9.62 -13.03
CA PHE A 45 0.77 9.66 -11.58
C PHE A 45 1.38 10.94 -11.02
N ALA A 46 0.59 11.75 -10.32
CA ALA A 46 1.07 13.02 -9.79
C ALA A 46 1.74 12.79 -8.44
N VAL A 47 2.97 13.28 -8.31
CA VAL A 47 3.76 13.14 -7.09
C VAL A 47 4.42 14.45 -6.72
N ASN A 48 4.53 14.69 -5.41
CA ASN A 48 5.37 15.73 -4.84
C ASN A 48 6.43 15.10 -3.91
N PRO A 49 7.38 15.87 -3.36
CA PRO A 49 8.41 15.29 -2.49
C PRO A 49 7.84 14.60 -1.24
N LEU A 50 6.78 15.12 -0.60
CA LEU A 50 6.13 14.46 0.54
C LEU A 50 5.54 13.10 0.14
N HIS A 51 4.87 13.01 -1.00
CA HIS A 51 4.29 11.78 -1.52
C HIS A 51 5.38 10.74 -1.84
N ASN A 52 6.52 11.17 -2.39
CA ASN A 52 7.67 10.30 -2.61
C ASN A 52 8.23 9.74 -1.29
N VAL A 53 8.36 10.58 -0.25
CA VAL A 53 8.75 10.11 1.09
C VAL A 53 7.73 9.10 1.63
N ALA A 54 6.44 9.37 1.49
CA ALA A 54 5.39 8.44 1.91
C ALA A 54 5.51 7.08 1.19
N HIS A 55 5.76 7.08 -0.13
CA HIS A 55 6.03 5.86 -0.89
C HIS A 55 7.26 5.11 -0.38
N LEU A 56 8.35 5.80 -0.06
CA LEU A 56 9.54 5.15 0.50
C LEU A 56 9.28 4.53 1.87
N LEU A 57 8.57 5.24 2.75
CA LEU A 57 8.23 4.73 4.09
C LEU A 57 7.30 3.51 4.02
N ILE A 58 6.27 3.58 3.18
CA ILE A 58 5.33 2.47 2.99
C ILE A 58 6.04 1.29 2.32
N GLY A 59 6.86 1.55 1.30
CA GLY A 59 7.64 0.53 0.61
C GLY A 59 8.61 -0.19 1.55
N ALA A 60 9.31 0.56 2.40
CA ALA A 60 10.19 -0.01 3.42
C ALA A 60 9.42 -0.86 4.44
N ALA A 61 8.30 -0.37 4.96
CA ALA A 61 7.48 -1.11 5.93
C ALA A 61 6.98 -2.44 5.34
N LEU A 62 6.45 -2.43 4.12
CA LEU A 62 6.00 -3.61 3.37
C LEU A 62 7.15 -4.59 3.12
N LEU A 63 8.28 -4.11 2.62
CA LEU A 63 9.42 -4.96 2.29
C LEU A 63 10.00 -5.63 3.54
N ILE A 64 10.25 -4.84 4.61
CA ILE A 64 10.78 -5.33 5.88
C ILE A 64 9.84 -6.37 6.48
N ALA A 65 8.53 -6.07 6.56
CA ALA A 65 7.55 -6.99 7.12
C ALA A 65 7.42 -8.29 6.29
N GLY A 66 7.41 -8.18 4.96
CA GLY A 66 7.36 -9.32 4.04
C GLY A 66 8.55 -10.26 4.20
N LEU A 67 9.75 -9.70 4.38
CA LEU A 67 10.97 -10.46 4.63
C LEU A 67 11.00 -11.07 6.03
N ALA A 68 10.53 -10.34 7.05
CA ALA A 68 10.62 -10.73 8.45
C ALA A 68 9.76 -11.95 8.82
N SER A 69 8.44 -11.89 8.67
CA SER A 69 7.55 -12.98 9.10
C SER A 69 6.15 -12.91 8.50
N VAL A 70 5.40 -14.04 8.51
CA VAL A 70 4.01 -14.08 8.04
C VAL A 70 3.08 -13.16 8.87
N PRO A 71 3.12 -13.16 10.22
CA PRO A 71 2.27 -12.27 11.01
C PRO A 71 2.58 -10.78 10.76
N ALA A 72 3.86 -10.41 10.65
CA ALA A 72 4.25 -9.04 10.33
C ALA A 72 3.72 -8.61 8.96
N ALA A 73 3.92 -9.44 7.94
CA ALA A 73 3.42 -9.19 6.59
C ALA A 73 1.89 -9.05 6.55
N LYS A 74 1.15 -9.92 7.26
CA LYS A 74 -0.32 -9.82 7.40
C LYS A 74 -0.72 -8.48 8.02
N ALA A 75 -0.11 -8.11 9.15
CA ALA A 75 -0.43 -6.87 9.85
C ALA A 75 -0.22 -5.64 8.96
N VAL A 76 0.96 -5.54 8.33
CA VAL A 76 1.28 -4.40 7.47
C VAL A 76 0.42 -4.37 6.19
N ASN A 77 0.14 -5.51 5.55
CA ASN A 77 -0.77 -5.56 4.40
C ASN A 77 -2.16 -5.03 4.80
N THR A 78 -2.71 -5.47 5.94
CA THR A 78 -4.00 -4.99 6.42
C THR A 78 -3.99 -3.49 6.74
N THR A 79 -2.98 -3.02 7.47
CA THR A 79 -2.88 -1.61 7.87
C THR A 79 -2.72 -0.69 6.66
N ILE A 80 -1.75 -0.95 5.78
CA ILE A 80 -1.50 -0.13 4.60
C ILE A 80 -2.67 -0.23 3.61
N GLY A 81 -3.24 -1.42 3.44
CA GLY A 81 -4.42 -1.60 2.61
C GLY A 81 -5.61 -0.76 3.08
N ALA A 82 -5.85 -0.68 4.40
CA ALA A 82 -6.90 0.17 4.96
C ALA A 82 -6.62 1.66 4.75
N VAL A 83 -5.36 2.10 4.94
CA VAL A 83 -4.94 3.48 4.67
C VAL A 83 -5.15 3.85 3.20
N TYR A 84 -4.78 2.98 2.27
CA TYR A 84 -4.98 3.22 0.84
C TYR A 84 -6.45 3.17 0.41
N LEU A 85 -7.28 2.35 1.05
CA LEU A 85 -8.72 2.39 0.83
C LEU A 85 -9.27 3.77 1.20
N LEU A 86 -8.92 4.26 2.40
CA LEU A 86 -9.34 5.57 2.86
C LEU A 86 -8.81 6.68 1.95
N LEU A 87 -7.51 6.67 1.64
CA LEU A 87 -6.86 7.67 0.81
C LEU A 87 -7.44 7.70 -0.62
N GLY A 88 -7.68 6.52 -1.21
CA GLY A 88 -8.27 6.38 -2.54
C GLY A 88 -9.70 6.90 -2.63
N ILE A 89 -10.49 6.81 -1.54
CA ILE A 89 -11.85 7.38 -1.49
C ILE A 89 -11.81 8.88 -1.19
N VAL A 90 -11.16 9.28 -0.08
CA VAL A 90 -11.11 10.67 0.38
C VAL A 90 -10.42 11.58 -0.64
N GLY A 91 -9.44 11.05 -1.36
CA GLY A 91 -8.70 11.75 -2.39
C GLY A 91 -9.59 12.47 -3.40
N PHE A 92 -10.65 11.81 -3.90
CA PHE A 92 -11.58 12.42 -4.86
C PHE A 92 -12.26 13.69 -4.32
N PHE A 93 -12.44 13.81 -3.01
CA PHE A 93 -13.10 14.94 -2.37
C PHE A 93 -12.14 16.07 -2.02
N ILE A 94 -10.84 15.79 -1.92
CA ILE A 94 -9.82 16.78 -1.52
C ILE A 94 -8.92 17.23 -2.68
N ALA A 95 -8.94 16.56 -3.83
CA ALA A 95 -8.00 16.75 -4.94
C ALA A 95 -7.88 18.22 -5.41
N SER A 96 -8.98 18.97 -5.40
CA SER A 96 -9.03 20.38 -5.81
C SER A 96 -8.94 21.38 -4.65
N THR A 97 -8.38 20.98 -3.51
CA THR A 97 -8.34 21.78 -2.28
C THR A 97 -6.91 21.90 -1.73
N ALA A 98 -6.69 22.85 -0.82
CA ALA A 98 -5.44 22.99 -0.10
C ALA A 98 -5.07 21.76 0.76
N LEU A 99 -6.03 20.85 1.01
CA LEU A 99 -5.78 19.60 1.73
C LEU A 99 -5.07 18.54 0.87
N ASN A 100 -4.95 18.72 -0.44
CA ASN A 100 -4.23 17.82 -1.34
C ASN A 100 -2.70 17.94 -1.19
N ILE A 101 -2.17 17.89 0.04
CA ILE A 101 -0.75 18.07 0.34
C ILE A 101 0.16 16.97 -0.23
N LEU A 102 -0.43 15.92 -0.83
CA LEU A 102 0.27 14.82 -1.51
C LEU A 102 0.26 14.98 -3.04
N ALA A 103 -0.35 16.05 -3.57
CA ALA A 103 -0.54 16.28 -4.99
C ALA A 103 -1.19 15.10 -5.74
N LEU A 104 -2.18 14.45 -5.12
CA LEU A 104 -2.85 13.30 -5.69
C LEU A 104 -3.73 13.72 -6.87
N ASN A 105 -3.73 12.90 -7.93
CA ASN A 105 -4.64 13.02 -9.04
C ASN A 105 -5.58 11.80 -9.17
N THR A 106 -6.47 11.84 -10.16
CA THR A 106 -7.45 10.75 -10.39
C THR A 106 -6.79 9.38 -10.63
N PRO A 107 -5.79 9.24 -11.52
CA PRO A 107 -5.00 8.01 -11.63
C PRO A 107 -4.45 7.49 -10.29
N ASP A 108 -3.94 8.37 -9.43
CA ASP A 108 -3.43 7.99 -8.12
C ASP A 108 -4.54 7.37 -7.27
N HIS A 109 -5.74 7.96 -7.23
CA HIS A 109 -6.84 7.42 -6.42
C HIS A 109 -7.20 5.99 -6.84
N PHE A 110 -7.30 5.72 -8.14
CA PHE A 110 -7.55 4.37 -8.63
C PHE A 110 -6.41 3.39 -8.29
N LEU A 111 -5.16 3.83 -8.40
CA LEU A 111 -4.01 3.00 -8.02
C LEU A 111 -4.03 2.68 -6.52
N HIS A 112 -4.35 3.64 -5.66
CA HIS A 112 -4.51 3.42 -4.23
C HIS A 112 -5.63 2.42 -3.92
N LEU A 113 -6.79 2.54 -4.57
CA LEU A 113 -7.90 1.60 -4.42
C LEU A 113 -7.51 0.18 -4.89
N ALA A 114 -6.80 0.06 -6.01
CA ALA A 114 -6.31 -1.22 -6.51
C ALA A 114 -5.31 -1.85 -5.54
N SER A 115 -4.34 -1.07 -5.04
CA SER A 115 -3.41 -1.52 -4.00
C SER A 115 -4.14 -1.95 -2.72
N ALA A 116 -5.16 -1.18 -2.30
CA ALA A 116 -5.97 -1.52 -1.14
C ALA A 116 -6.66 -2.86 -1.27
N ILE A 117 -7.28 -3.15 -2.43
CA ILE A 117 -7.93 -4.43 -2.70
C ILE A 117 -6.94 -5.60 -2.58
N VAL A 118 -5.76 -5.48 -3.16
CA VAL A 118 -4.75 -6.55 -3.12
C VAL A 118 -4.20 -6.74 -1.71
N LEU A 119 -3.85 -5.66 -1.02
CA LEU A 119 -3.26 -5.70 0.32
C LEU A 119 -4.27 -6.20 1.36
N LEU A 120 -5.50 -5.66 1.38
CA LEU A 120 -6.57 -6.14 2.26
C LEU A 120 -6.98 -7.57 1.91
N GLY A 121 -7.07 -7.90 0.62
CA GLY A 121 -7.34 -9.26 0.17
C GLY A 121 -6.34 -10.26 0.74
N ALA A 122 -5.03 -9.96 0.65
CA ALA A 122 -3.99 -10.80 1.23
C ALA A 122 -4.05 -10.83 2.77
N GLY A 123 -4.22 -9.66 3.40
CA GLY A 123 -4.24 -9.51 4.85
C GLY A 123 -5.43 -10.20 5.53
N LEU A 124 -6.59 -10.26 4.88
CA LEU A 124 -7.84 -10.77 5.46
C LEU A 124 -8.20 -12.20 5.01
N ALA A 125 -7.71 -12.69 3.86
CA ALA A 125 -8.11 -13.99 3.30
C ALA A 125 -7.75 -15.21 4.16
N THR A 126 -6.86 -15.08 5.14
CA THR A 126 -6.41 -16.20 6.00
C THR A 126 -7.25 -16.46 7.25
N ASP A 127 -8.26 -15.65 7.56
CA ASP A 127 -9.06 -15.82 8.80
C ASP A 127 -10.27 -16.76 8.66
N LYS A 128 -10.30 -17.59 7.60
CA LYS A 128 -11.10 -18.82 7.66
C LYS A 128 -10.45 -19.78 8.63
N VAL A 129 -10.72 -19.58 9.92
CA VAL A 129 -10.59 -20.62 10.95
C VAL A 129 -11.31 -21.85 10.40
N VAL A 130 -10.55 -22.86 9.98
CA VAL A 130 -11.12 -24.19 9.78
C VAL A 130 -11.56 -24.61 11.16
N ASN A 131 -12.84 -24.46 11.46
CA ASN A 131 -13.48 -25.03 12.63
C ASN A 131 -13.34 -26.55 12.48
N ARG A 132 -12.23 -27.12 12.94
CA ARG A 132 -12.11 -28.57 13.16
C ARG A 132 -12.89 -28.90 14.42
N SER A 133 -14.19 -28.68 14.37
CA SER A 133 -15.11 -29.27 15.32
C SER A 133 -15.27 -30.74 14.92
N HIS A 134 -15.00 -31.63 15.88
CA HIS A 134 -15.53 -32.99 15.98
C HIS A 134 -14.85 -34.09 15.14
N ASP A 135 -13.77 -34.67 15.65
CA ASP A 135 -13.39 -36.06 15.29
C ASP A 135 -12.79 -36.87 16.47
N ARG A 136 -12.90 -36.38 17.71
CA ARG A 136 -12.40 -37.09 18.91
C ARG A 136 -13.49 -37.74 19.78
N ALA A 137 -14.73 -37.83 19.29
CA ALA A 137 -15.85 -38.41 20.04
C ALA A 137 -16.23 -39.85 19.63
N ALA A 138 -15.49 -40.50 18.72
CA ALA A 138 -15.87 -41.81 18.17
C ALA A 138 -15.00 -43.01 18.62
N THR A 139 -14.07 -42.84 19.58
CA THR A 139 -13.13 -43.91 19.96
C THR A 139 -12.83 -44.00 21.46
N ALA A 140 -13.79 -43.72 22.35
CA ALA A 140 -13.63 -43.96 23.78
C ALA A 140 -14.87 -44.63 24.38
#